data_AF-A0A2H5WRL0-F1
#
_entry.id   AF-A0A2H5WRL0-F1
#
_cell.length_a   1.000
_cell.length_b   1.000
_cell.length_c   1.000
_cell.angle_alpha   90.00
_cell.angle_beta   90.00
_cell.angle_gamma   90.00
#
_symmetry.space_group_name_H-M   'P 1'
#
loop_
_entity.id
_entity.type
_entity.pdbx_description
1 polymer ?
#
loop_
_entity_poly.entity_id
_entity_poly.type
_entity_poly.pdbx_seq_one_letter_code
_entity_poly.pdbx_strand_id
1 'polypeptide(L)'
;MNPVQEPAAATPQKTLESLTTHLRKADQHTRLNASDYDALIWQVRQIGLQRERQRWTSLLNTLHPKVLEAVDTTSATRRGRFHLQAAVLMALGRLGNPESIAPLEHLKKHLDPYFRREMLPVVIARIHAESQVPTPASAAAWQEKASLFLSKAGLSLNEAIAALEIYGERSRTWPPDNLLEAPRGVIALRMLAEMAGEAFANGVPNAFQLLEGLGKDLVEKDSILWLRIQLGKRTSAERIPWLINYLLQDGVQTIEDRFLQQVLVDCGEQAVPALVAKIEVLEQGEQVSSTYRLHLDLLLETLSVFDSPKVFQILERLCRHPDSYISDAARTYLARKQRGEKPTFVSWL
;
A
#
# COMPACT_ATOMS: atom_id res chain seq x y z
N MET A 1 -14.68 -42.26 -1.08
CA MET A 1 -14.67 -40.79 -0.93
C MET A 1 -13.28 -40.42 -0.47
N ASN A 2 -12.45 -39.92 -1.39
CA ASN A 2 -11.09 -39.48 -1.04
C ASN A 2 -11.19 -38.10 -0.38
N PRO A 3 -10.51 -37.86 0.75
CA PRO A 3 -10.49 -36.56 1.37
C PRO A 3 -9.74 -35.58 0.46
N VAL A 4 -10.40 -34.47 0.15
CA VAL A 4 -9.83 -33.34 -0.57
C VAL A 4 -8.74 -32.73 0.32
N GLN A 5 -7.49 -32.88 -0.08
CA GLN A 5 -6.37 -32.16 0.53
C GLN A 5 -6.52 -30.68 0.22
N GLU A 6 -6.67 -29.85 1.26
CA GLU A 6 -6.51 -28.41 1.17
C GLU A 6 -5.14 -28.06 0.56
N PRO A 7 -5.06 -27.12 -0.40
CA PRO A 7 -3.78 -26.68 -0.92
C PRO A 7 -3.01 -25.94 0.19
N ALA A 8 -1.80 -26.43 0.45
CA ALA A 8 -0.88 -25.84 1.43
C ALA A 8 -0.66 -24.35 1.15
N ALA A 9 -0.92 -23.52 2.16
CA ALA A 9 -0.52 -22.13 2.18
C ALA A 9 0.99 -22.00 1.90
N ALA A 10 1.37 -21.06 1.03
CA ALA A 10 2.76 -20.80 0.70
C ALA A 10 3.60 -20.58 1.97
N THR A 11 4.67 -21.35 2.11
CA THR A 11 5.50 -21.47 3.31
C THR A 11 6.16 -20.12 3.69
N PRO A 12 6.15 -19.69 4.98
CA PRO A 12 6.78 -18.45 5.48
C PRO A 12 8.30 -18.30 5.24
N GLN A 13 8.95 -19.39 4.82
CA GLN A 13 10.41 -19.55 4.76
C GLN A 13 11.04 -18.90 3.52
N LYS A 14 10.34 -18.90 2.36
CA LYS A 14 10.82 -18.23 1.13
C LYS A 14 10.89 -16.70 1.26
N THR A 15 10.04 -16.11 2.09
CA THR A 15 10.02 -14.66 2.36
C THR A 15 11.23 -14.21 3.18
N LEU A 16 11.87 -15.11 3.94
CA LEU A 16 13.00 -14.79 4.81
C LEU A 16 14.32 -14.70 4.02
N GLU A 17 14.53 -15.61 3.06
CA GLU A 17 15.74 -15.66 2.23
C GLU A 17 15.92 -14.40 1.37
N SER A 18 14.82 -13.80 0.91
CA SER A 18 14.89 -12.66 -0.01
C SER A 18 15.24 -11.33 0.70
N LEU A 19 14.64 -11.01 1.85
CA LEU A 19 14.95 -9.77 2.58
C LEU A 19 16.42 -9.75 3.03
N THR A 20 16.90 -10.88 3.57
CA THR A 20 18.30 -11.05 3.97
C THR A 20 19.23 -10.90 2.77
N THR A 21 18.83 -11.35 1.57
CA THR A 21 19.64 -11.20 0.36
C THR A 21 19.80 -9.74 -0.06
N HIS A 22 18.71 -8.95 -0.07
CA HIS A 22 18.79 -7.53 -0.44
C HIS A 22 19.52 -6.69 0.62
N LEU A 23 19.31 -6.99 1.91
CA LEU A 23 20.07 -6.36 3.00
C LEU A 23 21.57 -6.69 2.90
N ARG A 24 21.91 -7.94 2.55
CA ARG A 24 23.31 -8.35 2.32
C ARG A 24 23.95 -7.62 1.14
N LYS A 25 23.22 -7.39 0.04
CA LYS A 25 23.72 -6.59 -1.09
C LYS A 25 24.09 -5.17 -0.65
N ALA A 26 23.21 -4.52 0.14
CA ALA A 26 23.47 -3.19 0.67
C ALA A 26 24.67 -3.17 1.63
N ASP A 27 24.79 -4.19 2.49
CA ASP A 27 25.94 -4.35 3.39
C ASP A 27 27.27 -4.55 2.64
N GLN A 28 27.23 -5.17 1.46
CA GLN A 28 28.37 -5.36 0.56
C GLN A 28 28.70 -4.12 -0.30
N HIS A 29 28.12 -2.95 0.00
CA HIS A 29 28.29 -1.70 -0.75
C HIS A 29 27.87 -1.80 -2.22
N THR A 30 27.01 -2.77 -2.55
CA THR A 30 26.42 -2.87 -3.88
C THR A 30 25.23 -1.92 -3.94
N ARG A 31 25.19 -1.04 -4.95
CA ARG A 31 24.05 -0.14 -5.18
C ARG A 31 22.79 -0.95 -5.48
N LEU A 32 21.68 -0.56 -4.87
CA LEU A 32 20.35 -1.10 -5.14
C LEU A 32 19.77 -0.40 -6.36
N ASN A 33 19.22 -1.19 -7.29
CA ASN A 33 18.48 -0.69 -8.43
C ASN A 33 16.98 -0.56 -8.10
N ALA A 34 16.17 -0.09 -9.05
CA ALA A 34 14.74 0.10 -8.84
C ALA A 34 13.99 -1.21 -8.50
N SER A 35 14.36 -2.34 -9.12
CA SER A 35 13.70 -3.63 -8.85
C SER A 35 14.07 -4.21 -7.48
N ASP A 36 15.28 -3.94 -6.97
CA ASP A 36 15.63 -4.27 -5.59
C ASP A 36 14.74 -3.50 -4.58
N TYR A 37 14.46 -2.20 -4.83
CA TYR A 37 13.56 -1.41 -4.00
C TYR A 37 12.11 -1.91 -4.08
N ASP A 38 11.60 -2.21 -5.27
CA ASP A 38 10.26 -2.79 -5.47
C ASP A 38 10.09 -4.09 -4.68
N ALA A 39 11.08 -5.00 -4.75
CA ALA A 39 11.06 -6.24 -3.99
C ALA A 39 11.05 -6.01 -2.48
N LEU A 40 11.88 -5.09 -1.98
CA LEU A 40 11.91 -4.72 -0.56
C LEU A 40 10.58 -4.12 -0.10
N ILE A 41 10.01 -3.18 -0.87
CA ILE A 41 8.72 -2.54 -0.57
C ILE A 41 7.62 -3.61 -0.50
N TRP A 42 7.56 -4.51 -1.48
CA TRP A 42 6.58 -5.60 -1.50
C TRP A 42 6.68 -6.46 -0.23
N GLN A 43 7.89 -6.85 0.17
CA GLN A 43 8.10 -7.67 1.38
C GLN A 43 7.69 -6.96 2.66
N VAL A 44 8.16 -5.72 2.83
CA VAL A 44 7.82 -4.87 3.99
C VAL A 44 6.30 -4.71 4.12
N ARG A 45 5.60 -4.55 2.99
CA ARG A 45 4.13 -4.49 2.98
C ARG A 45 3.49 -5.77 3.48
N GLN A 46 3.93 -6.94 2.99
CA GLN A 46 3.38 -8.23 3.43
C GLN A 46 3.56 -8.43 4.93
N ILE A 47 4.75 -8.12 5.47
CA ILE A 47 5.03 -8.18 6.92
C ILE A 47 4.05 -7.32 7.70
N GLY A 48 3.80 -6.09 7.24
CA GLY A 48 2.87 -5.17 7.90
C GLY A 48 1.40 -5.61 7.80
N LEU A 49 0.97 -6.08 6.64
CA LEU A 49 -0.41 -6.55 6.39
C LEU A 49 -0.74 -7.82 7.19
N GLN A 50 0.21 -8.76 7.25
CA GLN A 50 0.07 -10.01 8.00
C GLN A 50 0.36 -9.83 9.50
N ARG A 51 0.75 -8.63 9.93
CA ARG A 51 1.08 -8.29 11.31
C ARG A 51 2.13 -9.23 11.93
N GLU A 52 3.16 -9.58 11.16
CA GLU A 52 4.23 -10.48 11.59
C GLU A 52 5.15 -9.81 12.64
N ARG A 53 4.66 -9.70 13.89
CA ARG A 53 5.30 -8.96 14.99
C ARG A 53 6.76 -9.34 15.20
N GLN A 54 7.10 -10.62 15.04
CA GLN A 54 8.45 -11.15 15.17
C GLN A 54 9.47 -10.56 14.17
N ARG A 55 9.03 -9.92 13.09
CA ARG A 55 9.90 -9.36 12.04
C ARG A 55 10.22 -7.86 12.21
N TRP A 56 9.87 -7.25 13.34
CA TRP A 56 10.10 -5.83 13.57
C TRP A 56 11.58 -5.41 13.44
N THR A 57 12.52 -6.26 13.85
CA THR A 57 13.96 -6.01 13.69
C THR A 57 14.37 -5.98 12.23
N SER A 58 13.84 -6.90 11.43
CA SER A 58 14.05 -6.94 9.98
C SER A 58 13.54 -5.67 9.29
N LEU A 59 12.39 -5.14 9.73
CA LEU A 59 11.87 -3.86 9.24
C LEU A 59 12.81 -2.70 9.57
N LEU A 60 13.31 -2.62 10.81
CA LEU A 60 14.26 -1.56 11.20
C LEU A 60 15.56 -1.62 10.41
N ASN A 61 16.08 -2.82 10.12
CA ASN A 61 17.30 -2.99 9.32
C ASN A 61 17.14 -2.42 7.90
N THR A 62 15.92 -2.38 7.36
CA THR A 62 15.63 -1.77 6.06
C THR A 62 15.74 -0.24 6.08
N LEU A 63 15.63 0.39 7.26
CA LEU A 63 15.87 1.83 7.47
C LEU A 63 17.34 2.13 7.84
N HIS A 64 18.22 1.13 7.83
CA HIS A 64 19.62 1.34 8.16
C HIS A 64 20.26 2.29 7.12
N PRO A 65 21.18 3.20 7.53
CA PRO A 65 21.81 4.17 6.64
C PRO A 65 22.39 3.54 5.39
N LYS A 66 23.09 2.40 5.52
CA LYS A 66 23.64 1.66 4.37
C LYS A 66 22.60 1.30 3.31
N VAL A 67 21.35 0.99 3.68
CA VAL A 67 20.27 0.67 2.74
C VAL A 67 19.69 1.94 2.12
N LEU A 68 19.52 2.99 2.94
CA LEU A 68 19.00 4.28 2.50
C LEU A 68 20.01 5.08 1.67
N GLU A 69 21.31 4.80 1.81
CA GLU A 69 22.41 5.44 1.07
C GLU A 69 22.89 4.59 -0.12
N ALA A 70 22.56 3.29 -0.17
CA ALA A 70 22.83 2.41 -1.32
C ALA A 70 21.96 2.70 -2.56
N VAL A 71 21.51 3.95 -2.72
CA VAL A 71 20.70 4.40 -3.85
C VAL A 71 21.59 4.58 -5.06
N ASP A 72 21.20 4.02 -6.21
CA ASP A 72 21.76 4.52 -7.46
C ASP A 72 21.33 5.98 -7.71
N THR A 73 22.07 6.74 -8.53
CA THR A 73 21.85 8.20 -8.66
C THR A 73 20.57 8.58 -9.45
N THR A 74 19.81 7.60 -9.93
CA THR A 74 18.63 7.79 -10.80
C THR A 74 17.39 8.31 -10.06
N SER A 75 16.47 8.95 -10.79
CA SER A 75 15.17 9.36 -10.25
C SER A 75 14.31 8.17 -9.79
N ALA A 76 14.42 7.02 -10.45
CA ALA A 76 13.67 5.81 -10.10
C ALA A 76 14.07 5.27 -8.73
N THR A 77 15.37 5.18 -8.45
CA THR A 77 15.90 4.70 -7.16
C THR A 77 15.64 5.68 -6.02
N ARG A 78 15.67 7.00 -6.27
CA ARG A 78 15.24 8.02 -5.28
C ARG A 78 13.78 7.84 -4.87
N ARG A 79 12.89 7.60 -5.84
CA ARG A 79 11.47 7.29 -5.57
C ARG A 79 11.33 5.97 -4.80
N GLY A 80 12.06 4.93 -5.22
CA GLY A 80 12.10 3.65 -4.53
C GLY A 80 12.48 3.79 -3.05
N ARG A 81 13.55 4.54 -2.74
CA ARG A 81 13.96 4.83 -1.36
C ARG A 81 12.88 5.56 -0.56
N PHE A 82 12.25 6.57 -1.15
CA PHE A 82 11.20 7.34 -0.49
C PHE A 82 10.01 6.44 -0.14
N HIS A 83 9.54 5.64 -1.09
CA HIS A 83 8.46 4.69 -0.89
C HIS A 83 8.80 3.56 0.08
N LEU A 84 10.07 3.13 0.12
CA LEU A 84 10.55 2.16 1.09
C LEU A 84 10.44 2.69 2.52
N GLN A 85 10.88 3.92 2.77
CA GLN A 85 10.75 4.53 4.10
C GLN A 85 9.28 4.62 4.54
N ALA A 86 8.39 5.07 3.65
CA ALA A 86 6.95 5.11 3.92
C ALA A 86 6.40 3.72 4.24
N ALA A 87 6.74 2.70 3.44
CA ALA A 87 6.28 1.33 3.63
C ALA A 87 6.73 0.74 4.96
N VAL A 88 8.00 0.95 5.33
CA VAL A 88 8.56 0.42 6.59
C VAL A 88 7.90 1.09 7.79
N LEU A 89 7.78 2.41 7.76
CA LEU A 89 7.12 3.18 8.82
C LEU A 89 5.65 2.74 9.01
N MET A 90 4.89 2.56 7.92
CA MET A 90 3.53 2.01 7.99
C MET A 90 3.50 0.60 8.57
N ALA A 91 4.41 -0.28 8.13
CA ALA A 91 4.48 -1.65 8.62
C ALA A 91 4.78 -1.72 10.11
N LEU A 92 5.76 -0.96 10.60
CA LEU A 92 6.08 -0.86 12.04
C LEU A 92 4.88 -0.35 12.84
N GLY A 93 4.18 0.67 12.33
CA GLY A 93 2.95 1.17 12.92
C GLY A 93 1.89 0.07 13.10
N ARG A 94 1.68 -0.77 12.08
CA ARG A 94 0.73 -1.91 12.12
C ARG A 94 1.14 -3.01 13.09
N LEU A 95 2.43 -3.29 13.24
CA LEU A 95 2.91 -4.32 14.15
C LEU A 95 2.61 -3.97 15.61
N GLY A 96 2.69 -2.67 15.95
CA GLY A 96 2.38 -2.20 17.29
C GLY A 96 3.37 -2.65 18.35
N ASN A 97 4.63 -2.90 17.99
CA ASN A 97 5.65 -3.37 18.94
C ASN A 97 6.37 -2.18 19.63
N PRO A 98 6.19 -1.96 20.95
CA PRO A 98 6.87 -0.89 21.69
C PRO A 98 8.39 -0.96 21.65
N GLU A 99 8.98 -2.14 21.55
CA GLU A 99 10.44 -2.33 21.51
C GLU A 99 11.07 -1.67 20.29
N SER A 100 10.29 -1.44 19.23
CA SER A 100 10.75 -0.77 18.02
C SER A 100 10.91 0.75 18.18
N ILE A 101 10.32 1.37 19.20
CA ILE A 101 10.26 2.84 19.34
C ILE A 101 11.65 3.44 19.55
N ALA A 102 12.43 2.94 20.53
CA ALA A 102 13.74 3.51 20.82
C ALA A 102 14.75 3.35 19.66
N PRO A 103 14.85 2.18 19.00
CA PRO A 103 15.62 2.04 17.76
C PRO A 103 15.14 2.97 16.63
N LEU A 104 13.84 3.15 16.47
CA LEU A 104 13.28 4.02 15.43
C LEU A 104 13.62 5.50 15.68
N GLU A 105 13.58 5.96 16.93
CA GLU A 105 14.06 7.30 17.32
C GLU A 105 15.57 7.47 17.07
N HIS A 106 16.38 6.42 17.26
CA HIS A 106 17.80 6.47 16.90
C HIS A 106 18.02 6.63 15.38
N LEU A 107 17.20 5.95 14.58
CA LEU A 107 17.26 6.01 13.11
C LEU A 107 16.67 7.30 12.52
N LYS A 108 15.93 8.08 13.30
CA LYS A 108 15.27 9.34 12.90
C LYS A 108 16.16 10.31 12.13
N LYS A 109 17.45 10.40 12.48
CA LYS A 109 18.42 11.29 11.83
C LYS A 109 18.75 10.90 10.38
N HIS A 110 18.43 9.67 9.99
CA HIS A 110 18.70 9.11 8.67
C HIS A 110 17.46 9.07 7.76
N LEU A 111 16.28 9.36 8.33
CA LEU A 111 15.06 9.49 7.55
C LEU A 111 15.05 10.81 6.78
N ASP A 112 14.35 10.82 5.64
CA ASP A 112 14.14 12.06 4.91
C ASP A 112 13.43 13.10 5.81
N PRO A 113 13.70 14.40 5.61
CA PRO A 113 13.17 15.46 6.46
C PRO A 113 11.64 15.40 6.64
N TYR A 114 10.92 15.05 5.57
CA TYR A 114 9.48 14.82 5.59
C TYR A 114 9.08 13.72 6.57
N PHE A 115 9.61 12.51 6.42
CA PHE A 115 9.27 11.37 7.29
C PHE A 115 9.60 11.65 8.75
N ARG A 116 10.75 12.27 9.02
CA ARG A 116 11.16 12.64 10.38
C ARG A 116 10.17 13.60 11.06
N ARG A 117 9.65 14.58 10.32
CA ARG A 117 8.83 15.67 10.88
C ARG A 117 7.34 15.33 10.94
N GLU A 118 6.84 14.71 9.87
CA GLU A 118 5.40 14.54 9.65
C GLU A 118 4.97 13.10 9.96
N MET A 119 5.64 12.09 9.40
CA MET A 119 5.16 10.70 9.46
C MET A 119 5.57 9.95 10.73
N LEU A 120 6.84 10.05 11.14
CA LEU A 120 7.39 9.29 12.27
C LEU A 120 6.63 9.53 13.58
N PRO A 121 6.24 10.76 13.97
CA PRO A 121 5.44 10.99 15.18
C PRO A 121 4.10 10.23 15.16
N VAL A 122 3.44 10.18 14.00
CA VAL A 122 2.18 9.44 13.82
C VAL A 122 2.40 7.94 13.92
N VAL A 123 3.51 7.43 13.38
CA VAL A 123 3.87 6.01 13.45
C VAL A 123 4.13 5.58 14.91
N ILE A 124 4.90 6.36 15.66
CA ILE A 124 5.14 6.11 17.09
C ILE A 124 3.82 6.14 17.87
N ALA A 125 2.95 7.10 17.56
CA ALA A 125 1.62 7.18 18.15
C ALA A 125 0.78 5.93 17.86
N ARG A 126 0.82 5.43 16.62
CA ARG A 126 0.14 4.17 16.24
C ARG A 126 0.73 2.99 17.00
N ILE A 127 2.06 2.89 17.13
CA ILE A 127 2.70 1.81 17.90
C ILE A 127 2.18 1.79 19.34
N HIS A 128 2.09 2.95 19.99
CA HIS A 128 1.52 3.05 21.34
C HIS A 128 0.06 2.61 21.39
N ALA A 129 -0.77 3.05 20.44
CA ALA A 129 -2.18 2.71 20.40
C ALA A 129 -2.41 1.21 20.14
N GLU A 130 -1.69 0.61 19.18
CA GLU A 130 -1.73 -0.82 18.88
C GLU A 130 -1.20 -1.69 20.02
N SER A 131 -0.19 -1.22 20.75
CA SER A 131 0.33 -1.95 21.90
C SER A 131 -0.64 -1.97 23.08
N GLN A 132 -1.37 -0.88 23.31
CA GLN A 132 -2.29 -0.78 24.44
C GLN A 132 -3.66 -1.38 24.12
N VAL A 133 -4.17 -1.13 22.90
CA VAL A 133 -5.49 -1.59 22.45
C VAL A 133 -5.37 -2.25 21.07
N PRO A 134 -4.84 -3.48 20.96
CA PRO A 134 -4.52 -4.11 19.68
C PRO A 134 -5.76 -4.42 18.82
N THR A 135 -6.85 -4.88 19.43
CA THR A 135 -8.03 -5.39 18.71
C THR A 135 -9.30 -4.92 19.42
N PRO A 136 -9.71 -3.65 19.22
CA PRO A 136 -10.91 -3.13 19.87
C PRO A 136 -12.14 -3.85 19.33
N ALA A 137 -12.90 -4.49 20.23
CA ALA A 137 -14.14 -5.22 19.92
C ALA A 137 -15.40 -4.50 20.45
N SER A 138 -15.26 -3.28 20.94
CA SER A 138 -16.36 -2.45 21.42
C SER A 138 -16.16 -0.98 21.05
N ALA A 139 -17.24 -0.21 21.05
CA ALA A 139 -17.19 1.22 20.78
C ALA A 139 -16.29 1.96 21.80
N ALA A 140 -16.35 1.58 23.08
CA ALA A 140 -15.54 2.17 24.13
C ALA A 140 -14.02 1.91 23.92
N ALA A 141 -13.65 0.66 23.63
CA ALA A 141 -12.25 0.31 23.35
C ALA A 141 -11.74 0.98 22.07
N TRP A 142 -12.61 1.11 21.04
CA TRP A 142 -12.27 1.86 19.84
C TRP A 142 -12.03 3.34 20.13
N GLN A 143 -12.92 3.98 20.89
CA GLN A 143 -12.79 5.38 21.28
C GLN A 143 -11.53 5.64 22.11
N GLU A 144 -11.19 4.73 23.02
CA GLU A 144 -9.95 4.74 23.79
C GLU A 144 -8.72 4.67 22.86
N LYS A 145 -8.68 3.68 21.96
CA LYS A 145 -7.58 3.51 20.98
C LYS A 145 -7.40 4.75 20.12
N ALA A 146 -8.48 5.29 19.56
CA ALA A 146 -8.46 6.47 18.70
C ALA A 146 -7.98 7.72 19.46
N SER A 147 -8.47 7.91 20.69
CA SER A 147 -8.07 9.05 21.53
C SER A 147 -6.61 8.97 21.94
N LEU A 148 -6.14 7.78 22.33
CA LEU A 148 -4.74 7.52 22.65
C LEU A 148 -3.84 7.79 21.45
N PHE A 149 -4.23 7.31 20.26
CA PHE A 149 -3.49 7.54 19.02
C PHE A 149 -3.33 9.04 18.71
N LEU A 150 -4.43 9.80 18.68
CA LEU A 150 -4.38 11.23 18.39
C LEU A 150 -3.57 12.00 19.45
N SER A 151 -3.80 11.70 20.73
CA SER A 151 -3.05 12.30 21.83
C SER A 151 -1.54 12.05 21.72
N LYS A 152 -1.13 10.81 21.41
CA LYS A 152 0.28 10.46 21.23
C LYS A 152 0.89 11.07 19.97
N ALA A 153 0.08 11.36 18.94
CA ALA A 153 0.51 12.09 17.76
C ALA A 153 0.68 13.61 18.03
N GLY A 154 0.25 14.08 19.21
CA GLY A 154 0.23 15.50 19.57
C GLY A 154 -0.83 16.26 18.79
N LEU A 155 -1.98 15.63 18.53
CA LEU A 155 -3.07 16.18 17.75
C LEU A 155 -4.41 15.96 18.47
N SER A 156 -5.29 16.94 18.36
CA SER A 156 -6.73 16.75 18.47
C SER A 156 -7.32 16.37 17.10
N LEU A 157 -8.52 15.79 17.11
CA LEU A 157 -9.25 15.50 15.86
C LEU A 157 -9.49 16.78 15.05
N ASN A 158 -9.88 17.87 15.71
CA ASN A 158 -10.15 19.15 15.04
C ASN A 158 -8.90 19.75 14.38
N GLU A 159 -7.73 19.64 15.01
CA GLU A 159 -6.46 20.07 14.39
C GLU A 159 -6.12 19.23 13.16
N ALA A 160 -6.37 17.92 13.20
CA ALA A 160 -6.16 17.05 12.05
C ALA A 160 -7.12 17.39 10.89
N ILE A 161 -8.39 17.70 11.19
CA ILE A 161 -9.38 18.16 10.21
C ILE A 161 -8.97 19.51 9.62
N ALA A 162 -8.55 20.47 10.45
CA ALA A 162 -8.07 21.78 9.96
C ALA A 162 -6.85 21.63 9.03
N ALA A 163 -5.94 20.70 9.33
CA ALA A 163 -4.81 20.40 8.46
C ALA A 163 -5.24 19.81 7.11
N LEU A 164 -6.31 18.99 7.08
CA LEU A 164 -6.88 18.47 5.84
C LEU A 164 -7.48 19.58 4.96
N GLU A 165 -8.19 20.54 5.55
CA GLU A 165 -8.73 21.68 4.80
C GLU A 165 -7.61 22.47 4.09
N ILE A 166 -6.58 22.84 4.86
CA ILE A 166 -5.42 23.58 4.32
C ILE A 166 -4.68 22.77 3.26
N TYR A 167 -4.53 21.46 3.48
CA TYR A 167 -3.88 20.57 2.52
C TYR A 167 -4.69 20.47 1.21
N GLY A 168 -6.00 20.30 1.31
CA GLY A 168 -6.90 20.26 0.16
C GLY A 168 -6.84 21.54 -0.67
N GLU A 169 -6.85 22.71 -0.03
CA GLU A 169 -6.70 24.00 -0.72
C GLU A 169 -5.36 24.12 -1.47
N ARG A 170 -4.25 23.74 -0.82
CA ARG A 170 -2.90 23.81 -1.42
C ARG A 170 -2.72 22.84 -2.57
N SER A 171 -3.28 21.63 -2.45
CA SER A 171 -3.19 20.59 -3.49
C SER A 171 -3.82 21.03 -4.82
N ARG A 172 -4.73 22.01 -4.79
CA ARG A 172 -5.41 22.57 -5.98
C ARG A 172 -4.67 23.73 -6.62
N THR A 173 -3.68 24.33 -5.95
CA THR A 173 -2.88 25.42 -6.51
C THR A 173 -1.78 24.87 -7.41
N TRP A 174 -1.50 25.51 -8.56
CA TRP A 174 -0.41 25.10 -9.45
C TRP A 174 0.83 25.99 -9.27
N PRO A 175 2.05 25.43 -9.18
CA PRO A 175 2.33 23.99 -9.06
C PRO A 175 1.83 23.46 -7.71
N PRO A 176 1.29 22.23 -7.65
CA PRO A 176 0.83 21.68 -6.38
C PRO A 176 2.04 21.45 -5.50
N ASP A 177 2.13 22.22 -4.40
CA ASP A 177 3.16 22.02 -3.39
C ASP A 177 2.95 20.64 -2.77
N ASN A 178 3.84 19.72 -3.15
CA ASN A 178 4.03 18.39 -2.60
C ASN A 178 2.74 17.58 -2.34
N LEU A 179 2.03 17.16 -3.40
CA LEU A 179 0.99 16.12 -3.31
C LEU A 179 1.46 14.89 -2.52
N LEU A 180 2.75 14.58 -2.58
CA LEU A 180 3.39 13.47 -1.87
C LEU A 180 3.77 13.78 -0.41
N GLU A 181 3.62 14.99 0.10
CA GLU A 181 4.05 15.34 1.48
C GLU A 181 2.86 15.81 2.32
N ALA A 182 1.88 14.93 2.50
CA ALA A 182 0.74 15.18 3.38
C ALA A 182 1.21 15.59 4.79
N PRO A 183 0.66 16.65 5.41
CA PRO A 183 1.06 17.08 6.74
C PRO A 183 0.68 16.05 7.81
N ARG A 184 1.30 16.12 8.98
CA ARG A 184 1.05 15.21 10.11
C ARG A 184 -0.42 14.92 10.37
N GLY A 185 -1.28 15.95 10.36
CA GLY A 185 -2.73 15.81 10.59
C GLY A 185 -3.40 14.90 9.55
N VAL A 186 -3.07 15.07 8.27
CA VAL A 186 -3.61 14.25 7.18
C VAL A 186 -3.09 12.81 7.26
N ILE A 187 -1.79 12.61 7.56
CA ILE A 187 -1.23 11.27 7.80
C ILE A 187 -1.97 10.58 8.96
N ALA A 188 -2.23 11.31 10.05
CA ALA A 188 -2.95 10.79 11.21
C ALA A 188 -4.38 10.36 10.83
N LEU A 189 -5.12 11.15 10.05
CA LEU A 189 -6.46 10.77 9.57
C LEU A 189 -6.42 9.52 8.69
N ARG A 190 -5.43 9.39 7.79
CA ARG A 190 -5.27 8.20 6.94
C ARG A 190 -4.97 6.93 7.74
N MET A 191 -4.14 7.03 8.78
CA MET A 191 -3.89 5.90 9.68
C MET A 191 -5.11 5.59 10.55
N LEU A 192 -5.82 6.63 11.02
CA LEU A 192 -7.05 6.45 11.80
C LEU A 192 -8.14 5.77 10.98
N ALA A 193 -8.27 6.09 9.69
CA ALA A 193 -9.19 5.40 8.77
C ALA A 193 -8.84 3.91 8.59
N GLU A 194 -7.55 3.58 8.53
CA GLU A 194 -7.09 2.19 8.49
C GLU A 194 -7.45 1.45 9.80
N MET A 195 -7.15 2.05 10.95
CA MET A 195 -7.50 1.49 12.27
C MET A 195 -9.03 1.36 12.46
N ALA A 196 -9.82 2.30 11.93
CA ALA A 196 -11.28 2.24 11.93
C ALA A 196 -11.79 1.05 11.11
N GLY A 197 -11.19 0.79 9.95
CA GLY A 197 -11.50 -0.39 9.13
C GLY A 197 -11.21 -1.70 9.86
N GLU A 198 -10.12 -1.76 10.62
CA GLU A 198 -9.80 -2.91 11.47
C GLU A 198 -10.82 -3.07 12.61
N ALA A 199 -11.19 -2.00 13.30
CA ALA A 199 -12.22 -2.04 14.35
C ALA A 199 -13.59 -2.46 13.79
N PHE A 200 -13.96 -1.96 12.61
CA PHE A 200 -15.19 -2.33 11.91
C PHE A 200 -15.20 -3.82 11.56
N ALA A 201 -14.11 -4.34 10.99
CA ALA A 201 -13.95 -5.76 10.70
C ALA A 201 -14.02 -6.65 11.96
N ASN A 202 -13.66 -6.10 13.13
CA ASN A 202 -13.76 -6.76 14.44
C ASN A 202 -15.12 -6.55 15.13
N GLY A 203 -16.14 -6.05 14.42
CA GLY A 203 -17.51 -5.97 14.92
C GLY A 203 -17.87 -4.67 15.63
N VAL A 204 -17.11 -3.59 15.45
CA VAL A 204 -17.48 -2.23 15.93
C VAL A 204 -18.21 -1.47 14.80
N PRO A 205 -19.56 -1.44 14.77
CA PRO A 205 -20.30 -0.98 13.58
C PRO A 205 -20.09 0.51 13.29
N ASN A 206 -19.91 1.31 14.34
CA ASN A 206 -19.77 2.76 14.27
C ASN A 206 -18.30 3.21 14.27
N ALA A 207 -17.34 2.33 13.91
CA ALA A 207 -15.91 2.67 13.96
C ALA A 207 -15.56 3.91 13.12
N PHE A 208 -16.28 4.15 12.02
CA PHE A 208 -16.07 5.29 11.13
C PHE A 208 -16.75 6.59 11.60
N GLN A 209 -17.53 6.59 12.68
CA GLN A 209 -18.28 7.76 13.14
C GLN A 209 -17.37 8.98 13.40
N LEU A 210 -16.15 8.74 13.91
CA LEU A 210 -15.14 9.78 14.13
C LEU A 210 -14.68 10.49 12.84
N LEU A 211 -14.88 9.88 11.68
CA LEU A 211 -14.47 10.39 10.37
C LEU A 211 -15.65 10.92 9.54
N GLU A 212 -16.88 10.89 10.06
CA GLU A 212 -18.05 11.43 9.37
C GLU A 212 -18.01 12.97 9.27
N GLY A 213 -17.30 13.62 10.20
CA GLY A 213 -17.10 15.07 10.21
C GLY A 213 -16.17 15.63 9.13
N LEU A 214 -15.58 14.78 8.27
CA LEU A 214 -14.63 15.20 7.23
C LEU A 214 -15.26 15.91 6.03
N GLY A 215 -16.60 15.99 5.99
CA GLY A 215 -17.33 16.67 4.92
C GLY A 215 -17.59 15.80 3.69
N LYS A 216 -18.46 16.30 2.81
CA LYS A 216 -18.87 15.62 1.57
C LYS A 216 -17.84 15.75 0.45
N ASP A 217 -16.98 16.76 0.55
CA ASP A 217 -15.94 17.12 -0.42
C ASP A 217 -14.57 16.48 -0.08
N LEU A 218 -14.59 15.39 0.69
CA LEU A 218 -13.38 14.69 1.10
C LEU A 218 -12.60 14.12 -0.09
N VAL A 219 -13.30 13.67 -1.14
CA VAL A 219 -12.63 13.11 -2.33
C VAL A 219 -11.79 14.16 -3.04
N GLU A 220 -12.22 15.42 -3.05
CA GLU A 220 -11.50 16.55 -3.65
C GLU A 220 -10.44 17.15 -2.72
N LYS A 221 -10.42 16.80 -1.43
CA LYS A 221 -9.40 17.24 -0.46
C LYS A 221 -8.29 16.21 -0.32
N ASP A 222 -8.66 14.93 -0.28
CA ASP A 222 -7.76 13.80 -0.12
C ASP A 222 -8.46 12.51 -0.60
N SER A 223 -8.31 12.23 -1.89
CA SER A 223 -8.85 11.03 -2.55
C SER A 223 -8.36 9.73 -1.88
N ILE A 224 -7.12 9.69 -1.41
CA ILE A 224 -6.54 8.51 -0.74
C ILE A 224 -7.21 8.25 0.62
N LEU A 225 -7.46 9.29 1.43
CA LEU A 225 -8.20 9.16 2.68
C LEU A 225 -9.64 8.71 2.43
N TRP A 226 -10.31 9.29 1.44
CA TRP A 226 -11.64 8.86 1.03
C TRP A 226 -11.67 7.38 0.64
N LEU A 227 -10.73 6.95 -0.23
CA LEU A 227 -10.60 5.56 -0.67
C LEU A 227 -10.39 4.62 0.51
N ARG A 228 -9.54 4.98 1.49
CA ARG A 228 -9.32 4.17 2.70
C ARG A 228 -10.60 3.97 3.50
N ILE A 229 -11.41 5.02 3.67
CA ILE A 229 -12.70 4.93 4.35
C ILE A 229 -13.65 4.01 3.58
N GLN A 230 -13.75 4.17 2.26
CA GLN A 230 -14.58 3.31 1.41
C GLN A 230 -14.17 1.84 1.53
N LEU A 231 -12.88 1.55 1.43
CA LEU A 231 -12.35 0.19 1.52
C LEU A 231 -12.55 -0.45 2.89
N GLY A 232 -12.38 0.33 3.95
CA GLY A 232 -12.54 -0.15 5.32
C GLY A 232 -14.00 -0.44 5.72
N LYS A 233 -14.98 0.18 5.04
CA LYS A 233 -16.42 -0.11 5.22
C LYS A 233 -16.90 -1.34 4.46
N ARG A 234 -16.05 -1.96 3.63
CA ARG A 234 -16.40 -3.10 2.79
C ARG A 234 -15.81 -4.39 3.32
N THR A 235 -16.58 -5.47 3.21
CA THR A 235 -16.11 -6.84 3.45
C THR A 235 -15.04 -7.23 2.42
N SER A 236 -14.26 -8.27 2.71
CA SER A 236 -13.28 -8.81 1.76
C SER A 236 -13.92 -9.22 0.42
N ALA A 237 -15.14 -9.77 0.46
CA ALA A 237 -15.87 -10.20 -0.73
C ALA A 237 -16.31 -9.03 -1.63
N GLU A 238 -16.70 -7.90 -1.05
CA GLU A 238 -17.12 -6.71 -1.79
C GLU A 238 -15.95 -5.89 -2.32
N ARG A 239 -14.80 -5.96 -1.62
CA ARG A 239 -13.64 -5.10 -1.86
C ARG A 239 -13.04 -5.30 -3.25
N ILE A 240 -12.79 -6.54 -3.67
CA ILE A 240 -12.14 -6.84 -4.96
C ILE A 240 -12.99 -6.38 -6.15
N PRO A 241 -14.29 -6.75 -6.26
CA PRO A 241 -15.12 -6.27 -7.35
C PRO A 241 -15.26 -4.75 -7.36
N TRP A 242 -15.37 -4.12 -6.20
CA TRP A 242 -15.47 -2.67 -6.10
C TRP A 242 -14.19 -1.97 -6.58
N LEU A 243 -13.01 -2.44 -6.14
CA LEU A 243 -11.72 -1.90 -6.57
C LEU A 243 -11.52 -2.03 -8.08
N ILE A 244 -11.80 -3.20 -8.66
CA ILE A 244 -11.70 -3.41 -10.10
C ILE A 244 -12.64 -2.46 -10.84
N ASN A 245 -13.90 -2.34 -10.40
CA ASN A 245 -14.83 -1.45 -11.09
C ASN A 245 -14.41 0.02 -10.96
N TYR A 246 -13.96 0.46 -9.79
CA TYR A 246 -13.54 1.84 -9.55
C TYR A 246 -12.27 2.20 -10.35
N LEU A 247 -11.28 1.30 -10.40
CA LEU A 247 -10.07 1.46 -11.22
C LEU A 247 -10.37 1.62 -12.72
N LEU A 248 -11.52 1.11 -13.18
CA LEU A 248 -11.93 1.16 -14.58
C LEU A 248 -13.05 2.21 -14.84
N GLN A 249 -13.35 3.09 -13.88
CA GLN A 249 -14.36 4.13 -14.10
C GLN A 249 -13.86 5.23 -15.03
N ASP A 250 -12.58 5.58 -14.92
CA ASP A 250 -12.01 6.71 -15.62
C ASP A 250 -11.19 6.29 -16.85
N GLY A 251 -11.08 7.20 -17.82
CA GLY A 251 -10.34 7.02 -19.06
C GLY A 251 -8.91 7.56 -19.03
N VAL A 252 -8.40 7.96 -17.86
CA VAL A 252 -7.09 8.59 -17.69
C VAL A 252 -6.38 7.95 -16.50
N GLN A 253 -5.08 7.68 -16.63
CA GLN A 253 -4.29 7.16 -15.53
C GLN A 253 -3.96 8.27 -14.52
N THR A 254 -4.27 8.02 -13.25
CA THR A 254 -4.08 8.95 -12.13
C THR A 254 -3.13 8.37 -11.07
N ILE A 255 -2.79 9.17 -10.04
CA ILE A 255 -1.99 8.67 -8.90
C ILE A 255 -2.85 7.75 -8.01
N GLU A 256 -4.15 7.98 -7.99
CA GLU A 256 -5.16 7.16 -7.33
C GLU A 256 -5.17 5.74 -7.91
N ASP A 257 -5.01 5.59 -9.23
CA ASP A 257 -4.93 4.27 -9.85
C ASP A 257 -3.78 3.44 -9.29
N ARG A 258 -2.64 4.07 -9.01
CA ARG A 258 -1.50 3.40 -8.39
C ARG A 258 -1.86 2.89 -6.99
N PHE A 259 -2.56 3.71 -6.18
CA PHE A 259 -3.09 3.26 -4.89
C PHE A 259 -4.05 2.08 -5.06
N LEU A 260 -5.01 2.16 -5.98
CA LEU A 260 -6.01 1.12 -6.24
C LEU A 260 -5.38 -0.20 -6.69
N GLN A 261 -4.43 -0.15 -7.64
CA GLN A 261 -3.65 -1.31 -8.07
C GLN A 261 -2.90 -1.92 -6.88
N GLN A 262 -2.30 -1.09 -6.02
CA GLN A 262 -1.60 -1.57 -4.83
C GLN A 262 -2.54 -2.22 -3.81
N VAL A 263 -3.73 -1.66 -3.58
CA VAL A 263 -4.73 -2.27 -2.68
C VAL A 263 -5.28 -3.57 -3.27
N LEU A 264 -5.43 -3.67 -4.60
CA LEU A 264 -5.78 -4.92 -5.27
C LEU A 264 -4.70 -5.98 -5.07
N VAL A 265 -3.42 -5.63 -5.21
CA VAL A 265 -2.29 -6.53 -4.91
C VAL A 265 -2.32 -6.96 -3.44
N ASP A 266 -2.59 -6.03 -2.52
CA ASP A 266 -2.68 -6.32 -1.08
C ASP A 266 -3.85 -7.26 -0.74
N CYS A 267 -4.85 -7.39 -1.61
CA CYS A 267 -5.90 -8.40 -1.45
C CYS A 267 -5.37 -9.83 -1.67
N GLY A 268 -4.18 -10.03 -2.25
CA GLY A 268 -3.56 -11.34 -2.44
C GLY A 268 -4.19 -12.17 -3.58
N GLU A 269 -3.83 -13.45 -3.65
CA GLU A 269 -4.19 -14.37 -4.75
C GLU A 269 -5.71 -14.51 -4.98
N GLN A 270 -6.54 -14.21 -3.97
CA GLN A 270 -8.00 -14.13 -4.11
C GLN A 270 -8.47 -13.08 -5.12
N ALA A 271 -7.65 -12.07 -5.46
CA ALA A 271 -7.96 -11.11 -6.50
C ALA A 271 -7.79 -11.67 -7.92
N VAL A 272 -6.96 -12.70 -8.10
CA VAL A 272 -6.60 -13.24 -9.43
C VAL A 272 -7.83 -13.70 -10.21
N PRO A 273 -8.76 -14.53 -9.68
CA PRO A 273 -9.93 -14.96 -10.45
C PRO A 273 -10.79 -13.79 -10.95
N ALA A 274 -10.97 -12.75 -10.13
CA ALA A 274 -11.76 -11.58 -10.50
C ALA A 274 -11.07 -10.70 -11.56
N LEU A 275 -9.75 -10.52 -11.45
CA LEU A 275 -8.95 -9.81 -12.46
C LEU A 275 -9.01 -10.54 -13.81
N VAL A 276 -8.82 -11.87 -13.79
CA VAL A 276 -8.89 -12.71 -14.99
C VAL A 276 -10.27 -12.61 -15.65
N ALA A 277 -11.34 -12.80 -14.88
CA ALA A 277 -12.70 -12.70 -15.42
C ALA A 277 -12.97 -11.31 -16.03
N LYS A 278 -12.48 -10.24 -15.41
CA LYS A 278 -12.65 -8.88 -15.95
C LYS A 278 -11.86 -8.67 -17.25
N ILE A 279 -10.63 -9.18 -17.34
CA ILE A 279 -9.83 -9.14 -18.57
C ILE A 279 -10.55 -9.89 -19.70
N GLU A 280 -11.06 -11.10 -19.42
CA GLU A 280 -11.80 -11.90 -20.40
C GLU A 280 -13.07 -11.20 -20.89
N VAL A 281 -13.79 -10.49 -20.02
CA VAL A 281 -14.95 -9.65 -20.40
C VAL A 281 -14.52 -8.48 -21.28
N LEU A 282 -13.42 -7.79 -20.95
CA LEU A 282 -12.93 -6.68 -21.76
C LEU A 282 -12.53 -7.16 -23.15
N GLU A 283 -11.82 -8.29 -23.27
CA GLU A 283 -11.42 -8.88 -24.57
C GLU A 283 -12.60 -9.20 -25.49
N GLN A 284 -13.78 -9.48 -24.94
CA GLN A 284 -15.01 -9.73 -25.71
C GLN A 284 -15.71 -8.45 -26.18
N GLY A 285 -15.32 -7.28 -25.66
CA GLY A 285 -15.90 -6.01 -26.04
C GLY A 285 -15.55 -5.63 -27.48
N GLU A 286 -16.55 -5.18 -28.25
CA GLU A 286 -16.40 -4.86 -29.68
C GLU A 286 -15.60 -3.57 -29.98
N GLN A 287 -15.12 -2.84 -28.96
CA GLN A 287 -14.46 -1.54 -29.17
C GLN A 287 -13.02 -1.48 -28.63
N VAL A 288 -12.07 -1.47 -29.56
CA VAL A 288 -10.67 -1.11 -29.32
C VAL A 288 -10.54 0.42 -29.21
N SER A 289 -11.02 0.99 -28.10
CA SER A 289 -10.84 2.41 -27.76
C SER A 289 -9.55 2.64 -26.97
N SER A 290 -9.12 3.91 -26.86
CA SER A 290 -8.01 4.27 -25.96
C SER A 290 -8.31 3.93 -24.50
N THR A 291 -9.56 4.11 -24.07
CA THR A 291 -10.04 3.74 -22.74
C THR A 291 -9.96 2.23 -22.51
N TYR A 292 -10.39 1.42 -23.48
CA TYR A 292 -10.25 -0.03 -23.44
C TYR A 292 -8.79 -0.47 -23.27
N ARG A 293 -7.88 0.12 -24.05
CA ARG A 293 -6.44 -0.17 -23.98
C ARG A 293 -5.86 0.16 -22.61
N LEU A 294 -6.20 1.34 -22.06
CA LEU A 294 -5.77 1.75 -20.73
C LEU A 294 -6.29 0.78 -19.66
N HIS A 295 -7.58 0.43 -19.70
CA HIS A 295 -8.21 -0.47 -18.75
C HIS A 295 -7.53 -1.84 -18.72
N LEU A 296 -7.27 -2.42 -19.90
CA LEU A 296 -6.53 -3.67 -19.98
C LEU A 296 -5.10 -3.52 -19.46
N ASP A 297 -4.38 -2.46 -19.82
CA ASP A 297 -3.02 -2.23 -19.35
C ASP A 297 -2.94 -2.18 -17.82
N LEU A 298 -3.84 -1.42 -17.16
CA LEU A 298 -3.94 -1.34 -15.70
C LEU A 298 -4.18 -2.72 -15.04
N LEU A 299 -5.07 -3.54 -15.62
CA LEU A 299 -5.37 -4.87 -15.09
C LEU A 299 -4.21 -5.85 -15.33
N LEU A 300 -3.57 -5.82 -16.50
CA LEU A 300 -2.44 -6.68 -16.81
C LEU A 300 -1.22 -6.35 -15.96
N GLU A 301 -0.97 -5.05 -15.75
CA GLU A 301 0.08 -4.59 -14.86
C GLU A 301 -0.16 -5.12 -13.43
N THR A 302 -1.37 -4.94 -12.90
CA THR A 302 -1.77 -5.46 -11.57
C THR A 302 -1.61 -6.97 -11.49
N LEU A 303 -2.10 -7.69 -12.50
CA LEU A 303 -2.08 -9.15 -12.57
C LEU A 303 -0.65 -9.69 -12.60
N SER A 304 0.29 -8.97 -13.23
CA SER A 304 1.68 -9.40 -13.39
C SER A 304 2.43 -9.67 -12.08
N VAL A 305 1.98 -9.05 -10.98
CA VAL A 305 2.58 -9.17 -9.64
C VAL A 305 2.34 -10.55 -9.00
N PHE A 306 1.26 -11.25 -9.36
CA PHE A 306 0.85 -12.50 -8.70
C PHE A 306 1.54 -13.74 -9.25
N ASP A 307 2.05 -14.62 -8.39
CA ASP A 307 2.84 -15.80 -8.77
C ASP A 307 1.96 -17.01 -9.12
N SER A 308 0.90 -16.78 -9.92
CA SER A 308 -0.06 -17.79 -10.33
C SER A 308 0.23 -18.32 -11.75
N PRO A 309 0.20 -19.64 -11.99
CA PRO A 309 0.36 -20.21 -13.34
C PRO A 309 -0.66 -19.67 -14.35
N LYS A 310 -1.88 -19.34 -13.88
CA LYS A 310 -2.93 -18.75 -14.73
C LYS A 310 -2.54 -17.37 -15.26
N VAL A 311 -1.79 -16.59 -14.48
CA VAL A 311 -1.26 -15.28 -14.90
C VAL A 311 -0.29 -15.43 -16.07
N PHE A 312 0.63 -16.39 -16.00
CA PHE A 312 1.55 -16.68 -17.10
C PHE A 312 0.79 -17.05 -18.39
N GLN A 313 -0.19 -17.95 -18.29
CA GLN A 313 -1.01 -18.38 -19.44
C GLN A 313 -1.74 -17.20 -20.09
N ILE A 314 -2.29 -16.28 -19.29
CA ILE A 314 -3.00 -15.10 -19.81
C ILE A 314 -2.04 -14.15 -20.50
N LEU A 315 -0.89 -13.85 -19.90
CA LEU A 315 0.11 -12.97 -20.50
C LEU A 315 0.66 -13.56 -21.79
N GLU A 316 0.96 -14.86 -21.83
CA GLU A 316 1.42 -15.56 -23.05
C GLU A 316 0.37 -15.56 -24.16
N ARG A 317 -0.90 -15.76 -23.81
CA ARG A 317 -2.02 -15.65 -24.76
C ARG A 317 -2.12 -14.23 -25.32
N LEU A 318 -2.08 -13.22 -24.45
CA LEU A 318 -2.22 -11.81 -24.83
C LEU A 318 -1.01 -11.26 -25.59
N CYS A 319 0.16 -11.88 -25.48
CA CYS A 319 1.30 -11.58 -26.37
C CYS A 319 0.96 -11.81 -27.87
N ARG A 320 -0.08 -12.59 -28.17
CA ARG A 320 -0.59 -12.86 -29.53
C ARG A 320 -1.88 -12.10 -29.86
N HIS A 321 -2.28 -11.14 -29.01
CA HIS A 321 -3.48 -10.37 -29.21
C HIS A 321 -3.39 -9.53 -30.51
N PRO A 322 -4.48 -9.40 -31.31
CA PRO A 322 -4.45 -8.66 -32.58
C PRO A 322 -4.12 -7.16 -32.43
N ASP A 323 -4.52 -6.56 -31.31
CA ASP A 323 -4.13 -5.19 -30.97
C ASP A 323 -2.67 -5.14 -30.50
N SER A 324 -1.84 -4.37 -31.22
CA SER A 324 -0.41 -4.26 -30.97
C SER A 324 -0.08 -3.70 -29.60
N TYR A 325 -0.81 -2.68 -29.13
CA TYR A 325 -0.60 -2.06 -27.83
C TYR A 325 -0.82 -3.07 -26.69
N ILE A 326 -1.91 -3.84 -26.74
CA ILE A 326 -2.17 -4.93 -25.77
C ILE A 326 -1.08 -5.99 -25.83
N SER A 327 -0.67 -6.39 -27.04
CA SER A 327 0.36 -7.42 -27.19
C SER A 327 1.74 -6.97 -26.68
N ASP A 328 2.08 -5.69 -26.85
CA ASP A 328 3.34 -5.10 -26.37
C ASP A 328 3.33 -4.92 -24.84
N ALA A 329 2.21 -4.49 -24.26
CA ALA A 329 2.01 -4.43 -22.82
C ALA A 329 2.15 -5.84 -22.20
N ALA A 330 1.47 -6.84 -22.75
CA ALA A 330 1.56 -8.22 -22.28
C ALA A 330 2.99 -8.79 -22.37
N ARG A 331 3.71 -8.53 -23.47
CA ARG A 331 5.13 -8.89 -23.62
C ARG A 331 6.00 -8.25 -22.54
N THR A 332 5.77 -6.96 -22.27
CA THR A 332 6.49 -6.22 -21.24
C THR A 332 6.28 -6.84 -19.87
N TYR A 333 5.02 -7.09 -19.47
CA TYR A 333 4.71 -7.67 -18.17
C TYR A 333 5.18 -9.12 -18.02
N LEU A 334 5.08 -9.92 -19.10
CA LEU A 334 5.61 -11.29 -19.11
C LEU A 334 7.13 -11.30 -18.91
N ALA A 335 7.86 -10.42 -19.61
CA ALA A 335 9.31 -10.33 -19.50
C ALA A 335 9.75 -9.89 -18.10
N ARG A 336 9.04 -8.94 -17.47
CA ARG A 336 9.27 -8.53 -16.08
C ARG A 336 9.06 -9.70 -15.12
N LYS A 337 7.97 -10.44 -15.31
CA LYS A 337 7.64 -11.60 -14.49
C LYS A 337 8.68 -12.73 -14.62
N GLN A 338 9.17 -12.99 -15.82
CA GLN A 338 10.23 -13.97 -16.07
C GLN A 338 11.55 -13.59 -15.38
N ARG A 339 11.81 -12.28 -15.19
CA ARG A 339 12.96 -11.79 -14.40
C ARG A 339 12.71 -11.79 -12.89
N GLY A 340 11.52 -12.19 -12.44
CA GLY A 340 11.13 -12.18 -11.03
C GLY A 340 10.86 -10.78 -10.46
N GLU A 341 10.64 -9.78 -11.32
CA GLU A 341 10.28 -8.43 -10.85
C GLU A 341 8.88 -8.41 -10.25
N LYS A 342 8.72 -7.71 -9.12
CA LYS A 342 7.43 -7.48 -8.47
C LYS A 342 7.14 -5.98 -8.40
N PRO A 343 6.53 -5.37 -9.44
CA PRO A 343 6.22 -3.95 -9.42
C PRO A 343 5.47 -3.57 -8.15
N THR A 344 5.83 -2.43 -7.56
CA THR A 344 5.03 -1.80 -6.52
C THR A 344 4.38 -0.54 -7.06
N PHE A 345 3.08 -0.37 -6.83
CA PHE A 345 2.28 0.69 -7.43
C PHE A 345 2.19 1.90 -6.48
N VAL A 346 3.30 2.30 -5.89
CA VAL A 346 3.24 3.03 -4.63
C VAL A 346 2.67 4.46 -4.77
N SER A 347 1.51 4.71 -4.17
CA SER A 347 1.13 6.00 -3.59
C SER A 347 0.62 5.79 -2.16
N TRP A 348 1.52 5.88 -1.18
CA TRP A 348 1.16 5.86 0.24
C TRP A 348 0.66 7.23 0.75
N LEU A 349 0.72 8.22 -0.13
CA LEU A 349 0.64 9.64 0.12
C LEU A 349 -0.38 10.27 -0.81
#